data_AF-A0A957YE68-F1
#
_entry.id   AF-A0A957YE68-F1
#
_cell.length_a   1.000
_cell.length_b   1.000
_cell.length_c   1.000
_cell.angle_alpha   90.00
_cell.angle_beta   90.00
_cell.angle_gamma   90.00
#
_symmetry.space_group_name_H-M   'P 1'
#
loop_
_entity.id
_entity.type
_entity.pdbx_description
1 polymer ?
#
loop_
_entity_poly.entity_id
_entity_poly.type
_entity_poly.pdbx_seq_one_letter_code
_entity_poly.pdbx_strand_id
1 'polypeptide(L)'
;YTLKPGASMVGMKGDMGGAAAVIGAMRAVAELKLPLHVVGLVPSVENVVSATAYKPNDVFIAKNGVSVEIISTDAEGRLILADALCYADTLKPSIVIDVATLTGGKLVALGQRTSALFVTDDLLCGLLLAAGQKVGEPLWRMPLDAAYDVQLKSDIADVKNTGGRLASAITAARFLSNFTGDWPWAHIDIAGGELYSGGSDDTKRSYLTKGGTGLMLRTLVEYLRNISG
;
A
#
# COMPACT_ATOMS: atom_id res chain seq x y z
N TYR A 1 6.94 -21.96 -5.63
CA TYR A 1 6.01 -21.18 -4.79
C TYR A 1 6.80 -20.50 -3.70
N THR A 2 6.56 -19.23 -3.42
CA THR A 2 7.24 -18.49 -2.36
C THR A 2 6.43 -18.61 -1.07
N LEU A 3 6.73 -19.64 -0.26
CA LEU A 3 6.09 -19.80 1.04
C LEU A 3 6.86 -19.01 2.11
N LYS A 4 6.15 -18.25 2.93
CA LYS A 4 6.76 -17.54 4.06
C LYS A 4 7.41 -18.53 5.03
N PRO A 5 8.61 -18.23 5.57
CA PRO A 5 9.16 -18.96 6.72
C PRO A 5 8.19 -18.91 7.90
N GLY A 6 8.14 -19.97 8.72
CA GLY A 6 7.11 -20.11 9.77
C GLY A 6 7.00 -18.92 10.72
N ALA A 7 8.13 -18.36 11.17
CA ALA A 7 8.13 -17.18 12.05
C ALA A 7 7.56 -15.92 11.37
N SER A 8 7.72 -15.78 10.06
CA SER A 8 7.21 -14.66 9.25
C SER A 8 5.74 -14.81 8.86
N MET A 9 5.15 -15.99 9.09
CA MET A 9 3.74 -16.26 8.81
C MET A 9 2.81 -15.79 9.94
N VAL A 10 3.32 -15.77 11.18
CA VAL A 10 2.57 -15.28 12.34
C VAL A 10 2.30 -13.79 12.18
N GLY A 11 1.03 -13.40 12.23
CA GLY A 11 0.61 -12.01 12.08
C GLY A 11 0.10 -11.64 10.68
N MET A 12 0.18 -12.53 9.69
CA MET A 12 -0.30 -12.26 8.31
C MET A 12 -1.83 -12.07 8.20
N LYS A 13 -2.60 -12.36 9.26
CA LYS A 13 -3.98 -11.87 9.37
C LYS A 13 -4.09 -10.34 9.31
N GLY A 14 -2.99 -9.63 9.60
CA GLY A 14 -2.88 -8.18 9.48
C GLY A 14 -2.66 -7.68 8.06
N ASP A 15 -2.46 -8.57 7.07
CA ASP A 15 -2.15 -8.18 5.68
C ASP A 15 -3.34 -7.54 4.93
N MET A 16 -4.47 -7.40 5.62
CA MET A 16 -5.63 -6.61 5.22
C MET A 16 -5.66 -5.22 5.89
N GLY A 17 -4.56 -4.80 6.54
CA GLY A 17 -4.49 -3.56 7.31
C GLY A 17 -4.78 -2.31 6.49
N GLY A 18 -4.32 -2.29 5.22
CA GLY A 18 -4.64 -1.21 4.29
C GLY A 18 -6.14 -1.11 3.99
N ALA A 19 -6.78 -2.24 3.70
CA ALA A 19 -8.23 -2.31 3.50
C ALA A 19 -9.00 -1.89 4.77
N ALA A 20 -8.55 -2.29 5.95
CA ALA A 20 -9.14 -1.87 7.22
C ALA A 20 -9.08 -0.35 7.43
N ALA A 21 -7.95 0.27 7.09
CA ALA A 21 -7.79 1.73 7.15
C ALA A 21 -8.75 2.45 6.20
N VAL A 22 -8.88 1.97 4.96
CA VAL A 22 -9.80 2.52 3.95
C VAL A 22 -11.26 2.37 4.40
N ILE A 23 -11.70 1.18 4.81
CA ILE A 23 -13.07 0.94 5.27
C ILE A 23 -13.40 1.83 6.47
N GLY A 24 -12.48 1.90 7.44
CA GLY A 24 -12.65 2.75 8.61
C GLY A 24 -12.70 4.25 8.27
N ALA A 25 -11.89 4.70 7.31
CA ALA A 25 -11.92 6.08 6.84
C ALA A 25 -13.25 6.39 6.13
N MET A 26 -13.74 5.49 5.25
CA MET A 26 -15.03 5.65 4.58
C MET A 26 -16.19 5.76 5.58
N ARG A 27 -16.17 4.96 6.65
CA ARG A 27 -17.14 5.07 7.74
C ARG A 27 -17.07 6.45 8.40
N ALA A 28 -15.88 6.91 8.79
CA ALA A 28 -15.70 8.20 9.42
C ALA A 28 -16.10 9.38 8.52
N VAL A 29 -15.79 9.31 7.22
CA VAL A 29 -16.21 10.30 6.21
C VAL A 29 -17.74 10.41 6.15
N ALA A 30 -18.44 9.27 6.15
CA ALA A 30 -19.90 9.23 6.14
C ALA A 30 -20.50 9.79 7.46
N GLU A 31 -19.95 9.40 8.62
CA GLU A 31 -20.39 9.89 9.93
C GLU A 31 -20.16 11.40 10.10
N LEU A 32 -19.04 11.92 9.58
CA LEU A 32 -18.71 13.34 9.57
C LEU A 32 -19.47 14.14 8.51
N LYS A 33 -20.16 13.46 7.58
CA LYS A 33 -20.90 14.07 6.46
C LYS A 33 -20.03 15.04 5.65
N LEU A 34 -18.78 14.64 5.37
CA LEU A 34 -17.89 15.49 4.57
C LEU A 34 -18.51 15.73 3.19
N PRO A 35 -18.50 16.97 2.66
CA PRO A 35 -19.11 17.32 1.38
C PRO A 35 -18.23 16.89 0.20
N LEU A 36 -17.77 15.65 0.20
CA LEU A 36 -16.88 15.06 -0.81
C LEU A 36 -17.50 13.80 -1.40
N HIS A 37 -17.27 13.58 -2.70
CA HIS A 37 -17.52 12.29 -3.33
C HIS A 37 -16.27 11.41 -3.18
N VAL A 38 -16.32 10.45 -2.26
CA VAL A 38 -15.21 9.54 -1.97
C VAL A 38 -15.63 8.12 -2.30
N VAL A 39 -14.78 7.39 -3.03
CA VAL A 39 -14.99 5.98 -3.38
C VAL A 39 -13.88 5.15 -2.73
N GLY A 40 -14.27 4.12 -1.97
CA GLY A 40 -13.34 3.14 -1.41
C GLY A 40 -13.29 1.89 -2.28
N LEU A 41 -12.09 1.45 -2.68
CA LEU A 41 -11.85 0.20 -3.38
C LEU A 41 -11.07 -0.77 -2.48
N VAL A 42 -11.57 -1.99 -2.35
CA VAL A 42 -10.99 -3.02 -1.48
C VAL A 42 -10.92 -4.34 -2.25
N PRO A 43 -9.85 -4.60 -3.04
CA PRO A 43 -9.60 -5.94 -3.54
C PRO A 43 -9.30 -6.86 -2.35
N SER A 44 -9.92 -8.04 -2.30
CA SER A 44 -9.79 -8.97 -1.16
C SER A 44 -9.72 -10.41 -1.64
N VAL A 45 -8.65 -11.09 -1.25
CA VAL A 45 -8.36 -12.50 -1.55
C VAL A 45 -7.54 -13.09 -0.41
N GLU A 46 -7.47 -14.41 -0.34
CA GLU A 46 -6.43 -15.09 0.44
C GLU A 46 -5.27 -15.50 -0.49
N ASN A 47 -4.04 -15.43 0.02
CA ASN A 47 -2.86 -15.98 -0.67
C ASN A 47 -2.52 -17.35 -0.09
N VAL A 48 -3.01 -18.41 -0.73
CA VAL A 48 -2.92 -19.79 -0.24
C VAL A 48 -2.24 -20.71 -1.24
N VAL A 49 -1.48 -21.68 -0.72
CA VAL A 49 -0.92 -22.76 -1.54
C VAL A 49 -2.06 -23.69 -1.96
N SER A 50 -2.21 -23.86 -3.27
CA SER A 50 -3.17 -24.81 -3.85
C SER A 50 -2.64 -25.35 -5.18
N ALA A 51 -3.31 -26.37 -5.72
CA ALA A 51 -3.00 -26.93 -7.04
C ALA A 51 -3.25 -25.93 -8.19
N THR A 52 -4.03 -24.87 -7.94
CA THR A 52 -4.39 -23.83 -8.92
C THR A 52 -3.76 -22.47 -8.59
N ALA A 53 -2.85 -22.42 -7.61
CA ALA A 53 -2.19 -21.19 -7.23
C ALA A 53 -1.18 -20.74 -8.29
N TYR A 54 -0.83 -19.46 -8.27
CA TYR A 54 0.23 -18.94 -9.13
C TYR A 54 1.53 -19.72 -8.94
N LYS A 55 2.23 -19.93 -10.04
CA LYS A 55 3.55 -20.53 -10.09
C LYS A 55 4.57 -19.44 -10.42
N PRO A 56 5.80 -19.53 -9.88
CA PRO A 56 6.89 -18.73 -10.37
C PRO A 56 7.01 -18.86 -11.90
N ASN A 57 7.22 -17.72 -12.58
CA ASN A 57 7.25 -17.54 -14.03
C ASN A 57 5.90 -17.63 -14.75
N ASP A 58 4.78 -17.77 -14.03
CA ASP A 58 3.47 -17.50 -14.64
C ASP A 58 3.41 -16.02 -15.06
N VAL A 59 2.69 -15.75 -16.16
CA VAL A 59 2.43 -14.39 -16.64
C VAL A 59 0.95 -14.06 -16.42
N PHE A 60 0.71 -12.99 -15.67
CA PHE A 60 -0.61 -12.41 -15.43
C PHE A 60 -0.80 -11.20 -16.35
N ILE A 61 -2.00 -11.03 -16.92
CA ILE A 61 -2.35 -9.84 -17.71
C ILE A 61 -3.26 -8.95 -16.86
N ALA A 62 -2.76 -7.77 -16.51
CA ALA A 62 -3.51 -6.79 -15.75
C ALA A 62 -4.64 -6.18 -16.59
N LYS A 63 -5.60 -5.53 -15.91
CA LYS A 63 -6.77 -4.89 -16.52
C LYS A 63 -6.43 -3.87 -17.61
N ASN A 64 -5.29 -3.18 -17.52
CA ASN A 64 -4.81 -2.24 -18.55
C ASN A 64 -4.02 -2.92 -19.70
N GLY A 65 -3.94 -4.24 -19.71
CA GLY A 65 -3.24 -5.03 -20.74
C GLY A 65 -1.76 -5.26 -20.47
N VAL A 66 -1.18 -4.64 -19.42
CA VAL A 66 0.22 -4.85 -19.04
C VAL A 66 0.43 -6.28 -18.56
N SER A 67 1.42 -6.96 -19.12
CA SER A 67 1.82 -8.31 -18.73
C SER A 67 2.82 -8.30 -17.57
N VAL A 68 2.58 -9.17 -16.58
CA VAL A 68 3.36 -9.25 -15.34
C VAL A 68 3.89 -10.67 -15.14
N GLU A 69 5.21 -10.82 -15.15
CA GLU A 69 5.88 -12.05 -14.75
C GLU A 69 5.89 -12.19 -13.22
N ILE A 70 5.39 -13.32 -12.71
CA ILE A 70 5.34 -13.62 -11.28
C ILE A 70 6.65 -14.29 -10.87
N ILE A 71 7.59 -13.51 -10.33
CA ILE A 71 8.84 -14.05 -9.79
C ILE A 71 8.66 -14.52 -8.34
N SER A 72 7.84 -13.81 -7.56
CA SER A 72 7.51 -14.20 -6.19
C SER A 72 6.01 -14.21 -5.95
N THR A 73 5.46 -15.35 -5.55
CA THR A 73 4.03 -15.48 -5.19
C THR A 73 3.70 -14.83 -3.84
N ASP A 74 4.72 -14.39 -3.09
CA ASP A 74 4.60 -13.62 -1.84
C ASP A 74 4.75 -12.10 -2.07
N ALA A 75 4.78 -11.69 -3.34
CA ALA A 75 4.64 -10.31 -3.77
C ALA A 75 3.29 -10.13 -4.50
N GLU A 76 2.24 -10.65 -3.88
CA GLU A 76 0.86 -10.70 -4.34
C GLU A 76 0.09 -9.40 -4.11
N GLY A 77 0.38 -8.68 -3.02
CA GLY A 77 -0.39 -7.48 -2.64
C GLY A 77 -0.40 -6.44 -3.76
N ARG A 78 0.72 -6.30 -4.48
CA ARG A 78 0.82 -5.39 -5.64
C ARG A 78 0.06 -5.90 -6.87
N LEU A 79 -0.15 -7.21 -7.02
CA LEU A 79 -0.92 -7.80 -8.13
C LEU A 79 -2.40 -7.46 -7.98
N ILE A 80 -2.96 -7.62 -6.78
CA ILE A 80 -4.37 -7.26 -6.54
C ILE A 80 -4.60 -5.75 -6.60
N LEU A 81 -3.60 -4.95 -6.22
CA LEU A 81 -3.66 -3.50 -6.34
C LEU A 81 -3.53 -3.03 -7.78
N ALA A 82 -2.79 -3.73 -8.64
CA ALA A 82 -2.65 -3.38 -10.06
C ALA A 82 -4.03 -3.25 -10.73
N ASP A 83 -4.89 -4.27 -10.58
CA ASP A 83 -6.23 -4.22 -11.15
C ASP A 83 -7.15 -3.22 -10.46
N ALA A 84 -6.98 -3.00 -9.14
CA ALA A 84 -7.76 -1.99 -8.42
C ALA A 84 -7.41 -0.57 -8.86
N LEU A 85 -6.13 -0.26 -9.10
CA LEU A 85 -5.67 1.03 -9.62
C LEU A 85 -6.15 1.23 -11.07
N CYS A 86 -6.07 0.19 -11.89
CA CYS A 86 -6.64 0.22 -13.24
C CYS A 86 -8.16 0.44 -13.21
N TYR A 87 -8.87 -0.15 -12.25
CA TYR A 87 -10.31 0.07 -12.09
C TYR A 87 -10.62 1.49 -11.61
N ALA A 88 -9.79 2.05 -10.73
CA ALA A 88 -9.94 3.42 -10.25
C ALA A 88 -9.97 4.43 -11.39
N ASP A 89 -9.19 4.22 -12.46
CA ASP A 89 -9.19 5.09 -13.64
C ASP A 89 -10.58 5.25 -14.28
N THR A 90 -11.39 4.18 -14.27
CA THR A 90 -12.76 4.19 -14.82
C THR A 90 -13.71 5.13 -14.06
N LEU A 91 -13.35 5.48 -12.82
CA LEU A 91 -14.11 6.38 -11.94
C LEU A 91 -13.78 7.86 -12.17
N LYS A 92 -12.79 8.17 -13.02
CA LYS A 92 -12.28 9.53 -13.30
C LYS A 92 -11.96 10.30 -12.01
N PRO A 93 -11.10 9.75 -11.12
CA PRO A 93 -10.83 10.36 -9.83
C PRO A 93 -9.99 11.63 -9.99
N SER A 94 -10.21 12.60 -9.11
CA SER A 94 -9.33 13.77 -9.02
C SER A 94 -7.98 13.43 -8.38
N ILE A 95 -7.96 12.46 -7.46
CA ILE A 95 -6.80 11.99 -6.69
C ILE A 95 -7.06 10.53 -6.30
N VAL A 96 -6.02 9.70 -6.26
CA VAL A 96 -6.10 8.34 -5.70
C VAL A 96 -5.02 8.16 -4.63
N ILE A 97 -5.43 7.61 -3.50
CA ILE A 97 -4.54 7.23 -2.40
C ILE A 97 -4.78 5.74 -2.13
N ASP A 98 -3.75 4.93 -2.25
CA ASP A 98 -3.78 3.53 -1.83
C ASP A 98 -2.93 3.31 -0.58
N VAL A 99 -3.37 2.36 0.25
CA VAL A 99 -2.74 2.01 1.52
C VAL A 99 -2.57 0.50 1.56
N ALA A 100 -1.36 0.01 1.84
CA ALA A 100 -1.10 -1.42 1.87
C ALA A 100 0.01 -1.81 2.86
N THR A 101 -0.10 -3.02 3.41
CA THR A 101 0.93 -3.70 4.19
C THR A 101 1.94 -4.35 3.27
N LEU A 102 2.57 -3.57 2.39
CA LEU A 102 3.08 -4.11 1.13
C LEU A 102 4.47 -4.73 1.22
N THR A 103 5.40 -4.15 1.98
CA THR A 103 6.80 -4.59 1.92
C THR A 103 7.51 -4.70 3.26
N GLY A 104 8.26 -5.80 3.43
CA GLY A 104 9.26 -5.89 4.49
C GLY A 104 10.40 -4.87 4.32
N GLY A 105 10.63 -4.37 3.09
CA GLY A 105 11.61 -3.33 2.81
C GLY A 105 11.33 -2.02 3.54
N LYS A 106 10.06 -1.61 3.60
CA LYS A 106 9.63 -0.45 4.37
C LYS A 106 9.95 -0.65 5.85
N LEU A 107 9.67 -1.82 6.40
CA LEU A 107 9.94 -2.12 7.81
C LEU A 107 11.43 -2.05 8.15
N VAL A 108 12.30 -2.56 7.28
CA VAL A 108 13.76 -2.46 7.44
C VAL A 108 14.23 -1.00 7.38
N ALA A 109 13.65 -0.19 6.49
CA ALA A 109 14.07 1.19 6.29
C ALA A 109 13.56 2.17 7.37
N LEU A 110 12.29 2.07 7.76
CA LEU A 110 11.58 3.08 8.58
C LEU A 110 11.02 2.53 9.90
N GLY A 111 11.13 1.22 10.14
CA GLY A 111 10.58 0.58 11.32
C GLY A 111 9.04 0.54 11.35
N GLN A 112 8.50 0.27 12.54
CA GLN A 112 7.06 0.11 12.78
C GLN A 112 6.32 1.44 12.96
N ARG A 113 7.06 2.51 13.28
CA ARG A 113 6.46 3.80 13.66
C ARG A 113 5.98 4.61 12.46
N THR A 114 6.85 4.71 11.46
CA THR A 114 6.70 5.64 10.34
C THR A 114 6.27 4.88 9.10
N SER A 115 5.26 5.38 8.40
CA SER A 115 4.79 4.82 7.12
C SER A 115 5.58 5.42 5.96
N ALA A 116 5.83 4.63 4.91
CA ALA A 116 6.49 5.12 3.70
C ALA A 116 5.45 5.73 2.76
N LEU A 117 5.70 6.95 2.29
CA LEU A 117 4.85 7.69 1.37
C LEU A 117 5.54 7.81 0.01
N PHE A 118 4.91 7.28 -1.03
CA PHE A 118 5.34 7.42 -2.42
C PHE A 118 4.29 8.24 -3.16
N VAL A 119 4.67 9.37 -3.74
CA VAL A 119 3.72 10.35 -4.28
C VAL A 119 4.24 10.97 -5.58
N THR A 120 3.35 11.15 -6.54
CA THR A 120 3.64 11.79 -7.84
C THR A 120 3.49 13.32 -7.85
N ASP A 121 2.75 13.89 -6.90
CA ASP A 121 2.44 15.32 -6.83
C ASP A 121 2.88 15.98 -5.51
N ASP A 122 3.60 17.11 -5.60
CA ASP A 122 4.17 17.76 -4.43
C ASP A 122 3.12 18.35 -3.48
N LEU A 123 1.99 18.83 -4.01
CA LEU A 123 0.90 19.37 -3.19
C LEU A 123 0.23 18.24 -2.39
N LEU A 124 -0.12 17.14 -3.04
CA LEU A 124 -0.66 15.94 -2.39
C LEU A 124 0.30 15.42 -1.31
N CYS A 125 1.61 15.41 -1.60
CA CYS A 125 2.63 15.01 -0.63
C CYS A 125 2.58 15.91 0.61
N GLY A 126 2.56 17.23 0.43
CA GLY A 126 2.52 18.19 1.54
C GLY A 126 1.27 18.01 2.41
N LEU A 127 0.10 17.84 1.78
CA LEU A 127 -1.17 17.65 2.48
C LEU A 127 -1.20 16.36 3.31
N LEU A 128 -0.69 15.25 2.76
CA LEU A 128 -0.63 13.97 3.47
C LEU A 128 0.37 14.00 4.63
N LEU A 129 1.56 14.58 4.43
CA LEU A 129 2.55 14.74 5.49
C LEU A 129 1.98 15.59 6.65
N ALA A 130 1.30 16.69 6.34
CA ALA A 130 0.68 17.55 7.33
C ALA A 130 -0.46 16.84 8.09
N ALA A 131 -1.32 16.10 7.37
CA ALA A 131 -2.40 15.32 7.98
C ALA A 131 -1.84 14.25 8.94
N GLY A 132 -0.84 13.48 8.52
CA GLY A 132 -0.20 12.45 9.34
C GLY A 132 0.46 13.03 10.59
N GLN A 133 1.15 14.17 10.45
CA GLN A 133 1.74 14.88 11.58
C GLN A 133 0.68 15.34 12.59
N LYS A 134 -0.46 15.87 12.11
CA LYS A 134 -1.55 16.37 12.96
C LYS A 134 -2.21 15.28 13.79
N VAL A 135 -2.36 14.07 13.24
CA VAL A 135 -3.01 12.94 13.94
C VAL A 135 -2.03 12.01 14.65
N GLY A 136 -0.73 12.29 14.59
CA GLY A 136 0.31 11.50 15.24
C GLY A 136 0.63 10.18 14.53
N GLU A 137 0.44 10.13 13.21
CA GLU A 137 0.74 8.99 12.35
C GLU A 137 1.78 9.41 11.30
N PRO A 138 3.08 9.40 11.64
CA PRO A 138 4.11 10.00 10.81
C PRO A 138 4.30 9.25 9.49
N LEU A 139 4.44 10.05 8.43
CA LEU A 139 4.75 9.62 7.07
C LEU A 139 6.15 10.11 6.69
N TRP A 140 6.85 9.36 5.86
CA TRP A 140 8.13 9.77 5.28
C TRP A 140 8.09 9.64 3.77
N ARG A 141 8.38 10.73 3.05
CA ARG A 141 8.44 10.72 1.58
C ARG A 141 9.62 9.89 1.11
N MET A 142 9.33 8.82 0.38
CA MET A 142 10.29 7.94 -0.28
C MET A 142 10.45 8.34 -1.76
N PRO A 143 11.61 8.05 -2.38
CA PRO A 143 11.83 8.37 -3.79
C PRO A 143 10.95 7.49 -4.71
N LEU A 144 10.56 8.05 -5.86
CA LEU A 144 9.80 7.37 -6.92
C LEU A 144 10.52 7.48 -8.28
N ASP A 145 11.85 7.39 -8.26
CA ASP A 145 12.72 7.57 -9.43
C ASP A 145 12.58 6.41 -10.44
N ALA A 146 12.55 6.72 -11.73
CA ALA A 146 12.47 5.73 -12.81
C ALA A 146 13.76 4.87 -12.92
N ALA A 147 14.89 5.31 -12.35
CA ALA A 147 16.12 4.53 -12.32
C ALA A 147 15.95 3.15 -11.66
N TYR A 148 14.96 2.99 -10.77
CA TYR A 148 14.64 1.72 -10.12
C TYR A 148 13.92 0.73 -11.06
N ASP A 149 13.36 1.18 -12.19
CA ASP A 149 12.61 0.34 -13.13
C ASP A 149 13.49 -0.72 -13.80
N VAL A 150 14.81 -0.51 -13.85
CA VAL A 150 15.77 -1.52 -14.32
C VAL A 150 15.65 -2.83 -13.53
N GLN A 151 15.28 -2.75 -12.25
CA GLN A 151 15.11 -3.92 -11.39
C GLN A 151 13.82 -4.68 -11.70
N LEU A 152 12.84 -4.05 -12.36
CA LEU A 152 11.54 -4.62 -12.70
C LEU A 152 11.46 -5.16 -14.14
N LYS A 153 12.55 -5.09 -14.91
CA LYS A 153 12.60 -5.67 -16.26
C LYS A 153 12.37 -7.19 -16.21
N SER A 154 11.51 -7.66 -17.11
CA SER A 154 11.25 -9.08 -17.39
C SER A 154 11.71 -9.42 -18.81
N ASP A 155 12.11 -10.67 -19.01
CA ASP A 155 12.49 -11.19 -20.33
C ASP A 155 11.28 -11.78 -21.10
N ILE A 156 10.14 -12.01 -20.42
CA ILE A 156 8.97 -12.70 -20.96
C ILE A 156 7.64 -11.94 -20.80
N ALA A 157 7.67 -10.80 -20.09
CA ALA A 157 6.53 -9.93 -19.84
C ALA A 157 6.98 -8.46 -19.84
N ASP A 158 6.06 -7.51 -19.73
CA ASP A 158 6.38 -6.08 -19.70
C ASP A 158 7.12 -5.71 -18.40
N VAL A 159 6.72 -6.30 -17.28
CA VAL A 159 7.35 -6.12 -15.96
C VAL A 159 7.35 -7.43 -15.17
N LYS A 160 8.26 -7.57 -14.20
CA LYS A 160 8.15 -8.60 -13.16
C LYS A 160 7.64 -8.04 -11.84
N ASN A 161 6.94 -8.87 -11.06
CA ASN A 161 6.30 -8.43 -9.82
C ASN A 161 7.26 -8.18 -8.64
N THR A 162 8.58 -8.32 -8.80
CA THR A 162 9.53 -7.93 -7.76
C THR A 162 10.89 -7.53 -8.34
N GLY A 163 11.48 -6.47 -7.78
CA GLY A 163 12.85 -6.04 -8.06
C GLY A 163 13.92 -6.71 -7.18
N GLY A 164 13.51 -7.64 -6.32
CA GLY A 164 14.40 -8.30 -5.37
C GLY A 164 14.51 -7.55 -4.03
N ARG A 165 15.57 -7.83 -3.27
CA ARG A 165 15.72 -7.39 -1.87
C ARG A 165 16.09 -5.92 -1.72
N LEU A 166 16.96 -5.41 -2.61
CA LEU A 166 17.45 -4.03 -2.53
C LEU A 166 16.35 -3.07 -2.95
N ALA A 167 16.16 -1.99 -2.21
CA ALA A 167 15.14 -0.98 -2.50
C ALA A 167 13.72 -1.55 -2.69
N SER A 168 13.39 -2.66 -2.02
CA SER A 168 12.16 -3.42 -2.29
C SER A 168 10.85 -2.63 -2.06
N ALA A 169 10.86 -1.65 -1.14
CA ALA A 169 9.75 -0.71 -0.97
C ALA A 169 9.60 0.22 -2.19
N ILE A 170 10.72 0.75 -2.69
CA ILE A 170 10.73 1.67 -3.84
C ILE A 170 10.33 0.93 -5.11
N THR A 171 10.87 -0.27 -5.36
CA THR A 171 10.49 -1.06 -6.52
C THR A 171 9.06 -1.58 -6.45
N ALA A 172 8.48 -1.77 -5.25
CA ALA A 172 7.06 -2.04 -5.13
C ALA A 172 6.20 -0.86 -5.56
N ALA A 173 6.54 0.36 -5.13
CA ALA A 173 5.86 1.57 -5.58
C ALA A 173 6.03 1.81 -7.09
N ARG A 174 7.25 1.61 -7.62
CA ARG A 174 7.49 1.69 -9.08
C ARG A 174 6.69 0.65 -9.86
N PHE A 175 6.53 -0.56 -9.32
CA PHE A 175 5.63 -1.55 -9.92
C PHE A 175 4.20 -1.01 -9.99
N LEU A 176 3.67 -0.49 -8.88
CA LEU A 176 2.30 0.06 -8.83
C LEU A 176 2.09 1.24 -9.80
N SER A 177 3.10 2.08 -10.04
CA SER A 177 2.99 3.20 -10.99
C SER A 177 2.72 2.81 -12.45
N ASN A 178 2.88 1.54 -12.81
CA ASN A 178 2.50 1.05 -14.15
C ASN A 178 0.98 0.88 -14.32
N PHE A 179 0.22 1.03 -13.23
CA PHE A 179 -1.23 0.77 -13.18
C PHE A 179 -2.03 2.01 -12.76
N THR A 180 -1.37 3.17 -12.67
CA THR A 180 -1.99 4.47 -12.36
C THR A 180 -2.35 5.21 -13.64
N GLY A 181 -3.38 6.06 -13.60
CA GLY A 181 -3.74 6.97 -14.69
C GLY A 181 -3.08 8.35 -14.55
N ASP A 182 -3.59 9.35 -15.29
CA ASP A 182 -3.07 10.74 -15.31
C ASP A 182 -3.48 11.58 -14.08
N TRP A 183 -3.83 10.94 -12.97
CA TRP A 183 -4.27 11.58 -11.73
C TRP A 183 -3.15 11.60 -10.67
N PRO A 184 -3.12 12.61 -9.77
CA PRO A 184 -2.25 12.60 -8.60
C PRO A 184 -2.44 11.32 -7.78
N TRP A 185 -1.33 10.65 -7.50
CA TRP A 185 -1.30 9.34 -6.87
C TRP A 185 -0.43 9.36 -5.62
N ALA A 186 -0.91 8.72 -4.57
CA ALA A 186 -0.13 8.40 -3.38
C ALA A 186 -0.26 6.91 -3.03
N HIS A 187 0.88 6.25 -2.84
CA HIS A 187 0.96 4.95 -2.20
C HIS A 187 1.52 5.08 -0.79
N ILE A 188 0.83 4.51 0.18
CA ILE A 188 1.25 4.49 1.58
C ILE A 188 1.53 3.04 2.01
N ASP A 189 2.81 2.69 2.14
CA ASP A 189 3.23 1.40 2.68
C ASP A 189 3.27 1.49 4.22
N ILE A 190 2.39 0.73 4.85
CA ILE A 190 2.18 0.71 6.31
C ILE A 190 2.77 -0.52 6.99
N ALA A 191 3.46 -1.41 6.25
CA ALA A 191 3.92 -2.70 6.76
C ALA A 191 4.68 -2.59 8.10
N GLY A 192 4.34 -3.49 9.03
CA GLY A 192 4.82 -3.52 10.41
C GLY A 192 4.16 -2.50 11.35
N GLY A 193 3.24 -1.66 10.86
CA GLY A 193 2.48 -0.69 11.66
C GLY A 193 1.02 -1.09 11.90
N GLU A 194 0.51 -2.07 11.15
CA GLU A 194 -0.87 -2.55 11.16
C GLU A 194 -1.25 -3.32 12.43
N LEU A 195 -0.30 -4.02 13.05
CA LEU A 195 -0.47 -4.79 14.28
C LEU A 195 0.52 -4.32 15.34
N TYR A 196 0.02 -3.83 16.46
CA TYR A 196 0.82 -3.49 17.63
C TYR A 196 1.01 -4.71 18.53
N SER A 197 2.26 -5.02 18.86
CA SER A 197 2.63 -6.20 19.66
C SER A 197 2.46 -6.01 21.17
N GLY A 198 2.31 -4.76 21.64
CA GLY A 198 2.22 -4.41 23.06
C GLY A 198 3.56 -4.40 23.80
N GLY A 199 4.69 -4.45 23.08
CA GLY A 199 6.03 -4.38 23.65
C GLY A 199 6.40 -2.99 24.18
N SER A 200 7.49 -2.93 24.95
CA SER A 200 8.14 -1.71 25.45
C SER A 200 8.90 -0.98 24.33
N ASP A 201 8.30 -0.85 23.15
CA ASP A 201 8.93 -0.12 22.06
C ASP A 201 8.89 1.37 22.42
N ASP A 202 10.03 2.05 22.31
CA ASP A 202 10.27 3.45 22.72
C ASP A 202 9.42 4.48 21.93
N THR A 203 8.54 3.97 21.06
CA THR A 203 7.55 4.73 20.34
C THR A 203 6.35 4.94 21.25
N LYS A 204 6.23 6.14 21.82
CA LYS A 204 5.11 6.65 22.63
C LYS A 204 3.73 6.50 21.93
N ARG A 205 3.25 5.26 21.75
CA ARG A 205 1.92 4.88 21.23
C ARG A 205 1.06 4.40 22.38
N SER A 206 1.10 5.12 23.51
CA SER A 206 0.40 4.76 24.75
C SER A 206 -1.12 4.64 24.61
N TYR A 207 -1.67 5.19 23.53
CA TYR A 207 -3.09 5.11 23.18
C TYR A 207 -3.48 3.81 22.44
N LEU A 208 -2.52 2.97 22.06
CA LEU A 208 -2.78 1.71 21.36
C LEU A 208 -2.79 0.52 22.33
N THR A 209 -3.76 -0.37 22.13
CA THR A 209 -3.78 -1.70 22.73
C THR A 209 -3.16 -2.73 21.76
N LYS A 210 -2.71 -3.87 22.30
CA LYS A 210 -2.16 -4.96 21.48
C LYS A 210 -3.21 -5.43 20.47
N GLY A 211 -2.84 -5.51 19.20
CA GLY A 211 -3.74 -5.89 18.11
C GLY A 211 -3.73 -4.91 16.94
N GLY A 212 -4.83 -4.87 16.18
CA GLY A 212 -4.99 -3.98 15.03
C GLY A 212 -4.96 -2.50 15.44
N THR A 213 -4.16 -1.71 14.74
CA THR A 213 -3.93 -0.29 15.09
C THR A 213 -4.86 0.67 14.35
N GLY A 214 -5.40 0.26 13.20
CA GLY A 214 -6.15 1.15 12.31
C GLY A 214 -5.28 2.26 11.68
N LEU A 215 -3.95 2.05 11.61
CA LEU A 215 -2.99 3.03 11.09
C LEU A 215 -3.41 3.56 9.71
N MET A 216 -3.26 4.86 9.51
CA MET A 216 -3.68 5.66 8.35
C MET A 216 -5.17 6.01 8.27
N LEU A 217 -6.05 5.39 9.05
CA LEU A 217 -7.47 5.81 9.09
C LEU A 217 -7.59 7.29 9.42
N ARG A 218 -6.95 7.73 10.50
CA ARG A 218 -7.02 9.12 10.96
C ARG A 218 -6.34 10.07 9.98
N THR A 219 -5.21 9.66 9.40
CA THR A 219 -4.52 10.46 8.38
C THR A 219 -5.39 10.69 7.16
N LEU A 220 -6.06 9.65 6.65
CA LEU A 220 -6.96 9.75 5.50
C LEU A 220 -8.15 10.68 5.82
N VAL A 221 -8.78 10.50 6.98
CA VAL A 221 -9.90 11.36 7.41
C VAL A 221 -9.46 12.81 7.55
N GLU A 222 -8.31 13.06 8.17
CA GLU A 222 -7.80 14.41 8.37
C GLU A 222 -7.41 15.08 7.04
N TYR A 223 -6.79 14.34 6.13
CA TYR A 223 -6.55 14.80 4.77
C TYR A 223 -7.85 15.21 4.07
N LEU A 224 -8.87 14.34 4.09
CA LEU A 224 -10.17 14.61 3.46
C LEU A 224 -10.87 15.83 4.07
N ARG A 225 -10.79 16.00 5.40
CA ARG A 225 -11.32 17.21 6.07
C ARG A 225 -10.65 18.48 5.55
N ASN A 226 -9.33 18.48 5.44
CA ASN A 226 -8.57 19.65 5.02
C ASN A 226 -8.85 20.08 3.56
N ILE A 227 -9.25 19.15 2.69
CA ILE A 227 -9.62 19.46 1.30
C ILE A 227 -11.12 19.70 1.11
N SER A 228 -11.95 19.42 2.12
CA SER A 228 -13.42 19.53 2.02
C SER A 228 -13.98 20.93 2.26
N GLY A 229 -13.17 21.87 2.77
CA GLY A 229 -13.59 23.23 3.14
C GLY A 229 -13.44 23.50 4.63
#